data_AF-K0YZZ5-F1
#
_entry.id   AF-K0YZZ5-F1
#
_cell.length_a   1.000
_cell.length_b   1.000
_cell.length_c   1.000
_cell.angle_alpha   90.00
_cell.angle_beta   90.00
_cell.angle_gamma   90.00
#
_symmetry.space_group_name_H-M   'P 1'
#
loop_
_entity.id
_entity.type
_entity.pdbx_description
1 polymer ?
#
loop_
_entity_poly.entity_id
_entity_poly.type
_entity_poly.pdbx_seq_one_letter_code
_entity_poly.pdbx_strand_id
1 'polypeptide(L)'
;MNKEEFLKVKEAYKSARTEERKKIIKFITKKKDKEGNSLFTKSKDKPYNTRNQYSGGMGNKKYTSGSRLSRPYDLSNHMWIDLSYKGNDILISLQSFDIDPNKNKNKTNNLHVLYDRIGIMFEKDGNILLPDNKSEVSDAFLKMETTNWELPLSEAEMEEMVDYIISHYEK
;
A
#
# COMPACT_ATOMS: atom_id res chain seq x y z
N MET A 1 -10.42 -25.27 -15.36
CA MET A 1 -9.99 -23.92 -15.74
C MET A 1 -8.80 -24.01 -16.68
N ASN A 2 -8.95 -23.54 -17.92
CA ASN A 2 -7.84 -23.50 -18.88
C ASN A 2 -6.98 -22.24 -18.70
N LYS A 3 -5.86 -22.14 -19.43
CA LYS A 3 -4.92 -21.01 -19.33
C LYS A 3 -5.60 -19.67 -19.63
N GLU A 4 -6.48 -19.62 -20.61
CA GLU A 4 -7.17 -18.40 -21.02
C GLU A 4 -8.15 -17.92 -19.94
N GLU A 5 -8.93 -18.84 -19.39
CA GLU A 5 -9.85 -18.58 -18.28
C GLU A 5 -9.10 -18.05 -17.05
N PHE A 6 -7.96 -18.66 -16.69
CA PHE A 6 -7.14 -18.19 -15.58
C PHE A 6 -6.65 -16.75 -15.81
N LEU A 7 -6.19 -16.43 -17.03
CA LEU A 7 -5.73 -15.09 -17.37
C LEU A 7 -6.87 -14.07 -17.32
N LYS A 8 -8.08 -14.43 -17.76
CA LYS A 8 -9.27 -13.57 -17.65
C LYS A 8 -9.61 -13.26 -16.19
N VAL A 9 -9.61 -14.27 -15.31
CA VAL A 9 -9.86 -14.07 -13.88
C VAL A 9 -8.78 -13.18 -13.25
N LYS A 10 -7.50 -13.42 -13.58
CA LYS A 10 -6.39 -12.61 -13.09
C LYS A 10 -6.51 -11.13 -13.49
N GLU A 11 -6.87 -10.85 -14.75
CA GLU A 11 -7.07 -9.49 -15.23
C GLU A 11 -8.31 -8.82 -14.62
N ALA A 12 -9.39 -9.57 -14.41
CA ALA A 12 -10.59 -9.08 -13.73
C ALA A 12 -10.29 -8.69 -12.28
N TYR A 13 -9.58 -9.55 -11.52
CA TYR A 13 -9.15 -9.27 -10.15
C TYR A 13 -8.25 -8.03 -10.07
N LYS A 14 -7.26 -7.91 -10.96
CA LYS A 14 -6.39 -6.72 -11.03
C LYS A 14 -7.19 -5.44 -11.33
N SER A 15 -8.17 -5.53 -12.22
CA SER A 15 -9.04 -4.41 -12.56
C SER A 15 -9.90 -3.99 -11.36
N ALA A 16 -10.49 -4.95 -10.64
CA ALA A 16 -11.26 -4.67 -9.43
C ALA A 16 -10.42 -3.95 -8.36
N ARG A 17 -9.19 -4.42 -8.09
CA ARG A 17 -8.27 -3.74 -7.15
C ARG A 17 -7.87 -2.34 -7.61
N THR A 18 -7.71 -2.13 -8.91
CA THR A 18 -7.45 -0.79 -9.46
C THR A 18 -8.62 0.16 -9.19
N GLU A 19 -9.86 -0.30 -9.32
CA GLU A 19 -11.04 0.52 -9.05
C GLU A 19 -11.21 0.79 -7.55
N GLU A 20 -10.97 -0.19 -6.67
CA GLU A 20 -10.97 0.04 -5.22
C GLU A 20 -9.90 1.06 -4.82
N ARG A 21 -8.68 0.98 -5.38
CA ARG A 21 -7.64 2.00 -5.15
C ARG A 21 -8.13 3.40 -5.56
N LYS A 22 -8.74 3.53 -6.74
CA LYS A 22 -9.24 4.82 -7.24
C LYS A 22 -10.38 5.35 -6.35
N LYS A 23 -11.26 4.47 -5.87
CA LYS A 23 -12.35 4.81 -4.95
C LYS A 23 -11.80 5.37 -3.63
N ILE A 24 -10.81 4.70 -3.04
CA ILE A 24 -10.12 5.18 -1.83
C ILE A 24 -9.47 6.55 -2.06
N ILE A 25 -8.72 6.72 -3.17
CA ILE A 25 -8.12 8.02 -3.53
C ILE A 25 -9.19 9.10 -3.65
N LYS A 26 -10.28 8.84 -4.38
CA LYS A 26 -11.39 9.79 -4.54
C LYS A 26 -11.99 10.18 -3.20
N PHE A 27 -12.16 9.23 -2.30
CA PHE A 27 -12.69 9.47 -0.96
C PHE A 27 -11.76 10.39 -0.14
N ILE A 28 -10.48 10.04 -0.05
CA ILE A 28 -9.46 10.81 0.69
C ILE A 28 -9.33 12.23 0.13
N THR A 29 -9.29 12.40 -1.19
CA THR A 29 -9.12 13.72 -1.83
C THR A 29 -10.30 14.66 -1.63
N LYS A 30 -11.47 14.17 -1.23
CA LYS A 30 -12.64 14.98 -0.90
C LYS A 30 -12.59 15.54 0.52
N LYS A 31 -11.74 15.01 1.40
CA LYS A 31 -11.64 15.45 2.80
C LYS A 31 -11.07 16.86 2.88
N LYS A 32 -11.74 17.71 3.66
CA LYS A 32 -11.39 19.11 3.87
C LYS A 32 -11.15 19.40 5.34
N ASP A 33 -10.24 20.33 5.63
CA ASP A 33 -10.09 20.90 6.96
C ASP A 33 -11.21 21.93 7.24
N LYS A 34 -11.16 22.56 8.42
CA LYS A 34 -12.18 23.55 8.85
C LYS A 34 -12.14 24.82 8.01
N GLU A 35 -11.00 25.11 7.42
CA GLU A 35 -10.74 26.25 6.55
C GLU A 35 -11.10 25.96 5.07
N GLY A 36 -11.51 24.73 4.74
CA GLY A 36 -11.89 24.31 3.40
C GLY A 36 -10.72 23.89 2.50
N ASN A 37 -9.50 23.81 3.01
CA ASN A 37 -8.35 23.27 2.29
C ASN A 37 -8.38 21.74 2.27
N SER A 38 -7.65 21.14 1.32
CA SER A 38 -7.55 19.68 1.26
C SER A 38 -6.83 19.14 2.49
N LEU A 39 -7.48 18.23 3.20
CA LEU A 39 -6.95 17.63 4.43
C LEU A 39 -5.71 16.77 4.14
N PHE A 40 -5.72 16.09 2.99
CA PHE A 40 -4.61 15.29 2.50
C PHE A 40 -4.08 15.82 1.17
N THR A 41 -2.77 15.72 1.00
CA THR A 41 -2.06 16.06 -0.24
C THR A 41 -1.38 14.82 -0.83
N LYS A 42 -0.84 14.92 -2.05
CA LYS A 42 -0.15 13.79 -2.71
C LYS A 42 1.22 13.51 -2.07
N SER A 43 1.88 14.55 -1.61
CA SER A 43 3.12 14.55 -0.83
C SER A 43 3.22 15.89 -0.10
N LYS A 44 4.27 16.07 0.71
CA LYS A 44 4.62 17.39 1.24
C LYS A 44 4.62 18.45 0.13
N ASP A 45 3.92 19.55 0.37
CA ASP A 45 3.76 20.71 -0.52
C ASP A 45 3.15 20.44 -1.92
N LYS A 46 2.57 19.25 -2.14
CA LYS A 46 2.02 18.86 -3.45
C LYS A 46 0.55 18.46 -3.34
N PRO A 47 -0.39 19.38 -3.57
CA PRO A 47 -1.81 19.04 -3.53
C PRO A 47 -2.19 18.07 -4.65
N TYR A 48 -3.30 17.36 -4.42
CA TYR A 48 -3.92 16.58 -5.47
C TYR A 48 -4.49 17.50 -6.57
N ASN A 49 -4.34 17.07 -7.82
CA ASN A 49 -4.94 17.68 -9.00
C ASN A 49 -5.29 16.59 -10.02
N THR A 50 -6.01 16.98 -11.07
CA THR A 50 -6.50 16.06 -12.10
C THR A 50 -5.40 15.26 -12.81
N ARG A 51 -4.16 15.79 -12.87
CA ARG A 51 -3.01 15.12 -13.51
C ARG A 51 -2.29 14.16 -12.59
N ASN A 52 -2.26 14.43 -11.28
CA ASN A 52 -1.48 13.65 -10.32
C ASN A 52 -2.32 12.69 -9.44
N GLN A 53 -3.65 12.83 -9.44
CA GLN A 53 -4.55 12.11 -8.52
C GLN A 53 -4.34 10.59 -8.54
N TYR A 54 -4.22 10.00 -9.71
CA TYR A 54 -4.05 8.55 -9.88
C TYR A 54 -2.62 8.15 -10.26
N SER A 55 -1.68 9.10 -10.25
CA SER A 55 -0.30 8.87 -10.66
C SER A 55 0.48 8.06 -9.62
N GLY A 56 1.32 7.14 -10.09
CA GLY A 56 2.12 6.24 -9.26
C GLY A 56 1.27 5.20 -8.51
N GLY A 57 1.83 4.63 -7.44
CA GLY A 57 1.13 3.70 -6.56
C GLY A 57 0.90 2.30 -7.14
N MET A 58 1.80 1.84 -7.99
CA MET A 58 1.71 0.54 -8.66
C MET A 58 3.10 0.00 -9.02
N GLY A 59 3.29 -1.30 -8.86
CA GLY A 59 4.56 -1.97 -9.16
C GLY A 59 4.90 -2.00 -10.65
N ASN A 60 6.18 -2.20 -10.94
CA ASN A 60 6.70 -2.22 -12.30
C ASN A 60 6.19 -3.44 -13.10
N LYS A 61 5.62 -3.19 -14.28
CA LYS A 61 5.14 -4.23 -15.22
C LYS A 61 6.24 -5.11 -15.81
N LYS A 62 7.50 -4.64 -15.75
CA LYS A 62 8.69 -5.29 -16.30
C LYS A 62 9.73 -5.56 -15.22
N TYR A 63 9.31 -5.97 -14.03
CA TYR A 63 10.22 -6.20 -12.92
C TYR A 63 11.15 -7.39 -13.17
N THR A 64 12.46 -7.20 -13.02
CA THR A 64 13.48 -8.23 -13.24
C THR A 64 14.32 -8.54 -11.99
N SER A 65 14.05 -7.89 -10.86
CA SER A 65 14.88 -7.98 -9.65
C SER A 65 16.37 -7.69 -9.94
N GLY A 66 16.66 -6.62 -10.70
CA GLY A 66 18.04 -6.31 -11.09
C GLY A 66 18.66 -7.37 -11.98
N SER A 67 17.88 -7.92 -12.93
CA SER A 67 18.28 -8.99 -13.86
C SER A 67 18.54 -10.37 -13.22
N ARG A 68 18.27 -10.56 -11.93
CA ARG A 68 18.32 -11.88 -11.28
C ARG A 68 17.25 -12.83 -11.83
N LEU A 69 16.11 -12.31 -12.26
CA LEU A 69 15.05 -13.10 -12.87
C LEU A 69 15.29 -13.24 -14.38
N SER A 70 15.19 -14.47 -14.90
CA SER A 70 15.42 -14.79 -16.32
C SER A 70 14.40 -14.16 -17.28
N ARG A 71 13.28 -13.65 -16.76
CA ARG A 71 12.25 -12.93 -17.51
C ARG A 71 11.60 -11.85 -16.64
N PRO A 72 11.00 -10.81 -17.25
CA PRO A 72 10.24 -9.82 -16.50
C PRO A 72 8.96 -10.41 -15.91
N TYR A 73 8.57 -9.89 -14.75
CA TYR A 73 7.30 -10.17 -14.09
C TYR A 73 6.49 -8.89 -13.95
N ASP A 74 5.17 -9.05 -14.09
CA ASP A 74 4.22 -7.95 -13.96
C ASP A 74 3.82 -7.75 -12.49
N LEU A 75 4.33 -6.68 -11.86
CA LEU A 75 3.96 -6.27 -10.51
C LEU A 75 2.84 -5.22 -10.48
N SER A 76 2.09 -5.04 -11.56
CA SER A 76 0.98 -4.07 -11.58
C SER A 76 -0.11 -4.34 -10.53
N ASN A 77 -0.17 -5.56 -10.01
CA ASN A 77 -1.07 -5.89 -8.89
C ASN A 77 -0.48 -5.53 -7.51
N HIS A 78 0.77 -5.11 -7.40
CA HIS A 78 1.31 -4.55 -6.17
C HIS A 78 0.97 -3.06 -6.13
N MET A 79 -0.01 -2.67 -5.31
CA MET A 79 -0.63 -1.34 -5.37
C MET A 79 -0.55 -0.63 -4.03
N TRP A 80 -0.38 0.69 -4.08
CA TRP A 80 -0.35 1.54 -2.89
C TRP A 80 -0.84 2.95 -3.21
N ILE A 81 -1.06 3.75 -2.18
CA ILE A 81 -1.47 5.14 -2.26
C ILE A 81 -0.48 5.95 -1.42
N ASP A 82 0.36 6.74 -2.07
CA ASP A 82 1.13 7.79 -1.41
C ASP A 82 0.23 9.01 -1.20
N LEU A 83 0.24 9.52 0.02
CA LEU A 83 -0.42 10.75 0.42
C LEU A 83 0.39 11.43 1.54
N SER A 84 0.01 12.65 1.90
CA SER A 84 0.59 13.36 3.04
C SER A 84 -0.48 14.03 3.88
N TYR A 85 -0.25 14.02 5.19
CA TYR A 85 -1.07 14.69 6.19
C TYR A 85 -0.19 15.63 7.03
N LYS A 86 -0.51 16.93 7.03
CA LYS A 86 0.30 17.98 7.69
C LYS A 86 1.79 17.92 7.36
N GLY A 87 2.13 17.53 6.12
CA GLY A 87 3.51 17.43 5.64
C GLY A 87 4.24 16.13 6.01
N ASN A 88 3.60 15.20 6.70
CA ASN A 88 4.11 13.85 6.95
C ASN A 88 3.71 12.93 5.80
N ASP A 89 4.65 12.15 5.27
CA ASP A 89 4.38 11.20 4.19
C ASP A 89 3.77 9.91 4.75
N ILE A 90 2.73 9.42 4.08
CA ILE A 90 1.98 8.23 4.47
C ILE A 90 1.83 7.35 3.23
N LEU A 91 1.99 6.04 3.43
CA LEU A 91 1.72 5.04 2.41
C LEU A 91 0.59 4.11 2.87
N ILE A 92 -0.49 4.04 2.10
CA ILE A 92 -1.54 3.04 2.25
C ILE A 92 -1.28 1.93 1.23
N SER A 93 -0.89 0.75 1.70
CA SER A 93 -0.70 -0.45 0.90
C SER A 93 -2.01 -1.22 0.76
N LEU A 94 -2.30 -1.75 -0.44
CA LEU A 94 -3.43 -2.65 -0.69
C LEU A 94 -3.06 -4.13 -0.48
N GLN A 95 -1.86 -4.38 0.02
CA GLN A 95 -1.38 -5.68 0.49
C GLN A 95 -0.44 -5.45 1.67
N SER A 96 -0.84 -5.87 2.86
CA SER A 96 -0.02 -5.68 4.06
C SER A 96 0.98 -6.81 4.26
N PHE A 97 2.04 -6.49 5.00
CA PHE A 97 3.01 -7.47 5.46
C PHE A 97 2.67 -7.88 6.88
N ASP A 98 2.71 -9.18 7.15
CA ASP A 98 2.53 -9.71 8.50
C ASP A 98 3.67 -10.65 8.84
N ILE A 99 4.10 -10.66 10.10
CA ILE A 99 5.12 -11.59 10.59
C ILE A 99 4.41 -12.48 11.60
N ASP A 100 4.15 -13.73 11.23
CA ASP A 100 3.42 -14.67 12.10
C ASP A 100 4.11 -14.73 13.47
N PRO A 101 3.46 -14.26 14.55
CA PRO A 101 4.06 -14.19 15.87
C PRO A 101 4.13 -15.57 16.54
N ASN A 102 3.58 -16.62 15.92
CA ASN A 102 3.44 -17.94 16.51
C ASN A 102 4.79 -18.67 16.65
N LYS A 103 5.28 -18.74 17.88
CA LYS A 103 6.56 -19.38 18.25
C LYS A 103 6.44 -20.89 18.56
N ASN A 104 5.34 -21.55 18.20
CA ASN A 104 5.21 -22.98 18.49
C ASN A 104 6.25 -23.80 17.71
N LYS A 105 6.79 -24.83 18.38
CA LYS A 105 8.09 -25.51 18.20
C LYS A 105 8.59 -25.87 16.78
N ASN A 106 7.78 -25.74 15.74
CA ASN A 106 8.13 -26.08 14.35
C ASN A 106 7.76 -24.99 13.31
N LYS A 107 7.47 -23.75 13.73
CA LYS A 107 7.13 -22.66 12.80
C LYS A 107 8.10 -21.48 12.95
N THR A 108 8.65 -21.08 11.82
CA THR A 108 9.50 -19.91 11.62
C THR A 108 8.63 -18.65 11.62
N ASN A 109 9.14 -17.51 12.12
CA ASN A 109 8.51 -16.18 12.02
C ASN A 109 8.36 -15.79 10.55
N ASN A 110 7.37 -16.38 9.88
CA ASN A 110 7.23 -16.29 8.44
C ASN A 110 6.67 -14.92 8.08
N LEU A 111 7.29 -14.31 7.07
CA LEU A 111 6.75 -13.14 6.42
C LEU A 111 5.59 -13.56 5.51
N HIS A 112 4.42 -13.02 5.79
CA HIS A 112 3.23 -13.15 4.99
C HIS A 112 2.98 -11.85 4.22
N VAL A 113 2.43 -12.00 3.01
CA VAL A 113 1.82 -10.92 2.27
C VAL A 113 0.32 -11.17 2.30
N LEU A 114 -0.41 -10.35 3.05
CA LEU A 114 -1.85 -10.43 3.16
C LEU A 114 -2.46 -9.65 1.99
N TYR A 115 -2.79 -10.38 0.92
CA TYR A 115 -3.50 -9.81 -0.22
C TYR A 115 -4.82 -9.20 0.23
N ASP A 116 -5.16 -8.06 -0.36
CA ASP A 116 -6.39 -7.30 -0.12
C ASP A 116 -6.55 -6.71 1.29
N ARG A 117 -5.68 -7.05 2.24
CA ARG A 117 -5.60 -6.38 3.54
C ARG A 117 -4.90 -5.03 3.41
N ILE A 118 -5.49 -3.99 3.99
CA ILE A 118 -4.90 -2.67 4.05
C ILE A 118 -3.75 -2.65 5.06
N GLY A 119 -2.62 -2.12 4.63
CA GLY A 119 -1.49 -1.79 5.49
C GLY A 119 -1.20 -0.30 5.44
N ILE A 120 -0.78 0.29 6.55
CA ILE A 120 -0.46 1.73 6.61
C ILE A 120 0.97 1.90 7.13
N MET A 121 1.73 2.78 6.48
CA MET A 121 3.03 3.24 6.95
C MET A 121 2.96 4.74 7.16
N PHE A 122 3.28 5.18 8.37
CA PHE A 122 3.33 6.59 8.77
C PHE A 122 4.73 7.21 8.66
N GLU A 123 5.71 6.39 8.33
CA GLU A 123 7.10 6.77 8.15
C GLU A 123 7.58 6.32 6.77
N LYS A 124 8.55 7.05 6.23
CA LYS A 124 9.26 6.60 5.05
C LYS A 124 10.03 5.32 5.36
N ASP A 125 10.09 4.44 4.38
CA ASP A 125 10.93 3.26 4.47
C ASP A 125 12.40 3.66 4.66
N GLY A 126 13.04 2.98 5.59
CA GLY A 126 14.48 2.98 5.76
C GLY A 126 15.07 1.71 5.16
N ASN A 127 16.40 1.61 5.22
CA ASN A 127 17.11 0.40 4.84
C ASN A 127 17.70 -0.26 6.09
N ILE A 128 17.55 -1.59 6.17
CA ILE A 128 18.27 -2.42 7.14
C ILE A 128 19.39 -3.14 6.40
N LEU A 129 20.58 -3.09 7.01
CA LEU A 129 21.74 -3.86 6.55
C LEU A 129 21.54 -5.34 6.91
N LEU A 130 21.66 -6.21 5.91
CA LEU A 130 21.60 -7.66 6.10
C LEU A 130 22.88 -8.19 6.78
N PRO A 131 22.85 -9.41 7.36
CA PRO A 131 24.01 -9.99 8.04
C PRO A 131 25.27 -10.17 7.18
N ASP A 132 25.14 -10.08 5.85
CA ASP A 132 26.28 -10.09 4.93
C ASP A 132 27.07 -8.76 4.92
N ASN A 133 26.61 -7.76 5.67
CA ASN A 133 27.16 -6.41 5.80
C ASN A 133 27.35 -5.68 4.46
N LYS A 134 26.58 -6.08 3.43
CA LYS A 134 26.68 -5.52 2.07
C LYS A 134 25.32 -5.24 1.46
N SER A 135 24.35 -6.10 1.73
CA SER A 135 23.02 -6.00 1.16
C SER A 135 22.13 -5.18 2.06
N GLU A 136 21.38 -4.26 1.48
CA GLU A 136 20.36 -3.48 2.18
C GLU A 136 18.97 -3.90 1.70
N VAL A 137 18.02 -4.00 2.63
CA VAL A 137 16.61 -4.24 2.32
C VAL A 137 15.75 -3.17 2.99
N SER A 138 14.66 -2.80 2.32
CA SER A 138 13.66 -1.88 2.89
C SER A 138 13.09 -2.47 4.18
N ASP A 139 12.98 -1.66 5.23
CA ASP A 139 12.38 -2.04 6.53
C ASP A 139 10.85 -1.94 6.54
N ALA A 140 10.23 -1.69 5.39
CA ALA A 140 8.78 -1.52 5.25
C ALA A 140 7.98 -2.68 5.84
N PHE A 141 8.48 -3.92 5.75
CA PHE A 141 7.80 -5.10 6.29
C PHE A 141 7.78 -5.16 7.83
N LEU A 142 8.60 -4.35 8.50
CA LEU A 142 8.58 -4.19 9.97
C LEU A 142 7.75 -2.99 10.41
N LYS A 143 7.76 -1.93 9.61
CA LYS A 143 7.10 -0.65 9.93
C LYS A 143 5.65 -0.58 9.49
N MET A 144 5.24 -1.40 8.53
CA MET A 144 3.87 -1.40 8.05
C MET A 144 2.94 -1.93 9.13
N GLU A 145 1.98 -1.11 9.50
CA GLU A 145 0.89 -1.50 10.39
C GLU A 145 -0.14 -2.28 9.59
N THR A 146 -0.31 -3.56 9.93
CA THR A 146 -1.37 -4.40 9.39
C THR A 146 -2.68 -4.07 10.08
N THR A 147 -3.66 -3.62 9.28
CA THR A 147 -4.98 -3.22 9.78
C THR A 147 -5.96 -4.40 9.69
N ASN A 148 -7.19 -4.22 10.17
CA ASN A 148 -8.27 -5.18 9.96
C ASN A 148 -9.10 -4.91 8.70
N TRP A 149 -8.86 -3.82 7.97
CA TRP A 149 -9.63 -3.48 6.78
C TRP A 149 -9.20 -4.31 5.57
N GLU A 150 -10.17 -4.79 4.79
CA GLU A 150 -9.96 -5.68 3.64
C GLU A 150 -10.74 -5.18 2.43
N LEU A 151 -10.14 -5.24 1.24
CA LEU A 151 -10.84 -4.84 0.03
C LEU A 151 -12.01 -5.79 -0.27
N PRO A 152 -13.15 -5.27 -0.76
CA PRO A 152 -13.44 -3.85 -1.03
C PRO A 152 -13.84 -3.09 0.25
N LEU A 153 -13.40 -1.83 0.38
CA LEU A 153 -13.75 -1.00 1.54
C LEU A 153 -15.14 -0.36 1.38
N SER A 154 -15.96 -0.43 2.42
CA SER A 154 -17.15 0.41 2.57
C SER A 154 -16.77 1.87 2.83
N GLU A 155 -17.75 2.78 2.69
CA GLU A 155 -17.52 4.19 3.05
C GLU A 155 -17.23 4.36 4.54
N ALA A 156 -17.87 3.57 5.42
CA ALA A 156 -17.62 3.59 6.86
C ALA A 156 -16.18 3.18 7.19
N GLU A 157 -15.67 2.10 6.58
CA GLU A 157 -14.27 1.69 6.77
C GLU A 157 -13.28 2.72 6.22
N MET A 158 -13.63 3.41 5.13
CA MET A 158 -12.79 4.52 4.62
C MET A 158 -12.82 5.74 5.55
N GLU A 159 -13.94 6.05 6.23
CA GLU A 159 -13.99 7.07 7.28
C GLU A 159 -13.10 6.67 8.46
N GLU A 160 -13.27 5.45 8.99
CA GLU A 160 -12.47 4.93 10.10
C GLU A 160 -10.96 4.98 9.78
N MET A 161 -10.58 4.64 8.55
CA MET A 161 -9.19 4.72 8.09
C MET A 161 -8.68 6.17 8.07
N VAL A 162 -9.50 7.14 7.65
CA VAL A 162 -9.14 8.56 7.67
C VAL A 162 -8.94 9.04 9.11
N ASP A 163 -9.88 8.71 10.00
CA ASP A 163 -9.81 9.08 11.42
C ASP A 163 -8.60 8.43 12.09
N TYR A 164 -8.30 7.18 11.75
CA TYR A 164 -7.10 6.48 12.22
C TYR A 164 -5.82 7.24 11.83
N ILE A 165 -5.70 7.64 10.57
CA ILE A 165 -4.54 8.41 10.09
C ILE A 165 -4.40 9.74 10.82
N ILE A 166 -5.51 10.46 11.02
CA ILE A 166 -5.51 11.74 11.74
C ILE A 166 -5.06 11.53 13.19
N SER A 167 -5.66 10.55 13.87
CA SER A 167 -5.38 10.24 15.28
C SER A 167 -3.92 9.83 15.53
N HIS A 168 -3.23 9.33 14.52
CA HIS A 168 -1.80 9.01 14.61
C HIS A 168 -0.96 10.27 14.90
N TYR A 169 -1.30 11.42 14.30
CA TYR A 169 -0.52 12.65 14.40
C TYR A 169 -1.09 13.69 15.37
N GLU A 170 -2.35 13.59 15.77
CA GLU A 170 -3.03 14.60 16.61
C GLU A 170 -3.16 14.20 18.10
N LYS A 171 -2.29 13.31 18.61
CA LYS A 171 -2.29 12.91 20.02
C LYS A 171 -1.93 14.05 20.98
#